data_AF-T1PCQ5-F1
#
_entry.id   AF-T1PCQ5-F1
#
_cell.length_a   1.000
_cell.length_b   1.000
_cell.length_c   1.000
_cell.angle_alpha   90.00
_cell.angle_beta   90.00
_cell.angle_gamma   90.00
#
_symmetry.space_group_name_H-M   'P 1'
#
loop_
_entity.id
_entity.type
_entity.pdbx_description
1 polymer ?
#
loop_
_entity_poly.entity_id
_entity_poly.type
_entity_poly.pdbx_seq_one_letter_code
_entity_poly.pdbx_strand_id
1 'polypeptide(L)'
;MDSRYRAVENSMYREEYFHDFLRIMKEEKRRREREREKEREQRERDRERERKSGKSDRKDKDKDRRERSRSRNKDHHGGGRDEKERDGGGGSSRDKEKERKDKSDKDKDREEKKKNKDYEEGEHQSEEEEARSATTDHEEEEEAERLQKERDRQLRAEQSIREREKEVQRTLAGHLRDRDKERELHKREEAVGHFNALLTDLVRNPDFTWKEVKRQLRKDHRWELVEFLDRDDRERIFNEHIDGLMKKKREKFREMLDEITTLELTSSWKDVKKLIKDDPRYLKYNNSEKCEREFRDYLVDKQMAAKVALKELLKECKLITHKSHELVQENPNHLKEILDILKMDKRYLILEHIAEERTTIVVNYLEELHKRGPPPPPTASDASRRVK
;
A
#
# COMPACT_ATOMS: atom_id res chain seq x y z
N MET A 1 31.29 -22.54 13.49
CA MET A 1 32.14 -22.81 12.32
C MET A 1 31.37 -23.72 11.40
N ASP A 2 31.28 -23.37 10.12
CA ASP A 2 30.58 -24.14 9.09
C ASP A 2 31.24 -25.54 8.93
N SER A 3 30.39 -26.57 8.80
CA SER A 3 30.77 -27.99 8.78
C SER A 3 31.72 -28.34 7.62
N ARG A 4 31.74 -27.52 6.57
CA ARG A 4 32.63 -27.68 5.41
C ARG A 4 34.11 -27.47 5.73
N TYR A 5 34.44 -26.78 6.82
CA TYR A 5 35.83 -26.48 7.20
C TYR A 5 36.46 -27.51 8.16
N ARG A 6 35.69 -28.51 8.60
CA ARG A 6 36.19 -29.57 9.49
C ARG A 6 36.87 -30.73 8.74
N ALA A 7 36.64 -30.85 7.43
CA ALA A 7 37.04 -32.00 6.62
C ALA A 7 38.28 -31.76 5.73
N VAL A 8 39.12 -30.77 6.08
CA VAL A 8 40.38 -30.51 5.35
C VAL A 8 41.54 -30.99 6.20
N GLU A 9 42.17 -32.10 5.78
CA GLU A 9 43.28 -32.77 6.48
C GLU A 9 44.63 -32.07 6.33
N ASN A 10 44.77 -31.17 5.35
CA ASN A 10 46.01 -30.47 5.08
C ASN A 10 45.98 -29.02 5.65
N SER A 11 46.98 -28.69 6.49
CA SER A 11 47.04 -27.46 7.30
C SER A 11 47.10 -26.18 6.48
N MET A 12 47.76 -26.21 5.31
CA MET A 12 47.91 -25.04 4.43
C MET A 12 46.58 -24.54 3.87
N TYR A 13 45.73 -25.45 3.40
CA TYR A 13 44.43 -25.10 2.82
C TYR A 13 43.44 -24.62 3.89
N ARG A 14 43.59 -25.06 5.15
CA ARG A 14 42.75 -24.60 6.25
C ARG A 14 42.92 -23.11 6.54
N GLU A 15 44.14 -22.59 6.44
CA GLU A 15 44.43 -21.17 6.63
C GLU A 15 43.88 -20.31 5.48
N GLU A 16 44.06 -20.74 4.23
CA GLU A 16 43.48 -20.05 3.06
C GLU A 16 41.95 -19.97 3.14
N TYR A 17 41.31 -21.08 3.49
CA TYR A 17 39.86 -21.15 3.69
C TYR A 17 39.36 -20.26 4.83
N PHE A 18 40.15 -20.11 5.90
CA PHE A 18 39.83 -19.22 7.00
C PHE A 18 39.97 -17.75 6.60
N HIS A 19 41.01 -17.40 5.84
CA HIS A 19 41.18 -16.06 5.28
C HIS A 19 40.06 -15.68 4.31
N ASP A 20 39.61 -16.61 3.48
CA ASP A 20 38.46 -16.41 2.60
C ASP A 20 37.15 -16.29 3.38
N PHE A 21 36.95 -17.08 4.43
CA PHE A 21 35.81 -16.91 5.34
C PHE A 21 35.80 -15.52 5.98
N LEU A 22 36.95 -15.04 6.48
CA LEU A 22 37.07 -13.69 7.04
C LEU A 22 36.81 -12.60 6.00
N ARG A 23 37.27 -12.80 4.75
CA ARG A 23 37.03 -11.89 3.63
C ARG A 23 35.54 -11.82 3.30
N ILE A 24 34.86 -12.97 3.20
CA ILE A 24 33.42 -13.08 2.95
C ILE A 24 32.63 -12.42 4.07
N MET A 25 32.97 -12.68 5.34
CA MET A 25 32.31 -12.06 6.48
C MET A 25 32.50 -10.53 6.52
N LYS A 26 33.70 -10.04 6.16
CA LYS A 26 33.99 -8.60 6.06
C LYS A 26 33.22 -7.94 4.90
N GLU A 27 33.10 -8.64 3.78
CA GLU A 27 32.34 -8.19 2.62
C GLU A 27 30.83 -8.20 2.88
N GLU A 28 30.32 -9.22 3.59
CA GLU A 28 28.93 -9.29 4.03
C GLU A 28 28.60 -8.16 5.01
N LYS A 29 29.50 -7.85 5.97
CA LYS A 29 29.35 -6.71 6.87
C LYS A 29 29.29 -5.38 6.11
N ARG A 30 30.18 -5.17 5.13
CA ARG A 30 30.17 -3.99 4.26
C ARG A 30 28.91 -3.91 3.40
N ARG A 31 28.38 -5.04 2.94
CA ARG A 31 27.12 -5.10 2.17
C ARG A 31 25.93 -4.68 3.04
N ARG A 32 25.82 -5.22 4.26
CA ARG A 32 24.77 -4.85 5.22
C ARG A 32 24.86 -3.37 5.61
N GLU A 33 26.05 -2.82 5.71
CA GLU A 33 26.27 -1.39 5.99
C GLU A 33 25.79 -0.50 4.83
N ARG A 34 26.15 -0.84 3.59
CA ARG A 34 25.65 -0.16 2.37
C ARG A 34 24.13 -0.26 2.20
N GLU A 35 23.53 -1.40 2.55
CA GLU A 35 22.07 -1.57 2.54
C GLU A 35 21.38 -0.66 3.56
N ARG A 36 21.91 -0.57 4.78
CA ARG A 36 21.42 0.35 5.83
C ARG A 36 21.58 1.82 5.44
N GLU A 37 22.67 2.16 4.77
CA GLU A 37 22.92 3.52 4.26
C GLU A 37 21.91 3.90 3.17
N LYS A 38 21.67 3.01 2.20
CA LYS A 38 20.63 3.20 1.17
C LYS A 38 19.23 3.36 1.78
N GLU A 39 18.90 2.57 2.80
CA GLU A 39 17.63 2.68 3.50
C GLU A 39 17.48 4.03 4.22
N ARG A 40 18.56 4.53 4.84
CA ARG A 40 18.59 5.87 5.45
C ARG A 40 18.42 6.98 4.41
N GLU A 41 19.15 6.92 3.29
CA GLU A 41 19.00 7.89 2.20
C GLU A 41 17.60 7.88 1.60
N GLN A 42 16.97 6.72 1.49
CA GLN A 42 15.60 6.60 0.99
C GLN A 42 14.60 7.22 1.95
N ARG A 43 14.72 6.93 3.26
CA ARG A 43 13.91 7.58 4.30
C ARG A 43 14.10 9.09 4.34
N GLU A 44 15.31 9.61 4.11
CA GLU A 44 15.54 11.06 4.02
C GLU A 44 14.90 11.67 2.76
N ARG A 45 15.02 11.02 1.60
CA ARG A 45 14.34 11.45 0.37
C ARG A 45 12.83 11.49 0.53
N ASP A 46 12.24 10.51 1.20
CA ASP A 46 10.79 10.48 1.46
C ASP A 46 10.37 11.59 2.42
N ARG A 47 11.12 11.84 3.50
CA ARG A 47 10.90 12.99 4.39
C ARG A 47 11.04 14.33 3.66
N GLU A 48 11.98 14.45 2.72
CA GLU A 48 12.14 15.68 1.94
C GLU A 48 10.96 15.90 0.97
N ARG A 49 10.43 14.82 0.37
CA ARG A 49 9.22 14.85 -0.46
C ARG A 49 8.00 15.29 0.36
N GLU A 50 7.82 14.76 1.56
CA GLU A 50 6.74 15.16 2.48
C GLU A 50 6.86 16.63 2.93
N ARG A 51 8.09 17.11 3.19
CA ARG A 51 8.32 18.53 3.50
C ARG A 51 8.00 19.44 2.31
N LYS A 52 8.29 19.01 1.08
CA LYS A 52 7.97 19.76 -0.15
C LYS A 52 6.48 19.76 -0.44
N SER A 53 5.77 18.64 -0.28
CA SER A 53 4.31 18.59 -0.43
C SER A 53 3.60 19.47 0.60
N GLY A 54 3.99 19.38 1.88
CA GLY A 54 3.42 20.22 2.93
C GLY A 54 3.68 21.73 2.76
N LYS A 55 4.76 22.11 2.06
CA LYS A 55 5.05 23.51 1.71
C LYS A 55 4.23 23.98 0.50
N SER A 56 3.89 23.08 -0.43
CA SER A 56 2.97 23.34 -1.54
C SER A 56 1.55 23.57 -1.02
N ASP A 57 1.06 22.68 -0.15
CA ASP A 57 -0.29 22.77 0.42
C ASP A 57 -0.51 24.05 1.25
N ARG A 58 0.54 24.52 1.96
CA ARG A 58 0.49 25.81 2.67
C ARG A 58 0.43 26.99 1.70
N LYS A 59 1.16 26.92 0.58
CA LYS A 59 1.20 27.98 -0.43
C LYS A 59 -0.12 28.09 -1.21
N ASP A 60 -0.78 26.98 -1.46
CA ASP A 60 -2.11 26.95 -2.10
C ASP A 60 -3.20 27.45 -1.13
N LYS A 61 -3.15 27.07 0.15
CA LYS A 61 -4.06 27.63 1.18
C LYS A 61 -3.89 29.14 1.38
N ASP A 62 -2.67 29.67 1.29
CA ASP A 62 -2.42 31.12 1.39
C ASP A 62 -2.87 31.88 0.13
N LYS A 63 -2.81 31.27 -1.06
CA LYS A 63 -3.41 31.83 -2.28
C LYS A 63 -4.93 31.91 -2.18
N ASP A 64 -5.59 30.83 -1.75
CA ASP A 64 -7.04 30.79 -1.58
C ASP A 64 -7.53 31.81 -0.54
N ARG A 65 -6.79 31.98 0.57
CA ARG A 65 -7.09 33.04 1.56
C ARG A 65 -6.94 34.43 0.96
N ARG A 66 -5.93 34.67 0.11
CA ARG A 66 -5.68 35.98 -0.51
C ARG A 66 -6.70 36.33 -1.59
N GLU A 67 -7.22 35.34 -2.31
CA GLU A 67 -8.32 35.51 -3.27
C GLU A 67 -9.66 35.76 -2.56
N ARG A 68 -9.93 35.06 -1.46
CA ARG A 68 -11.14 35.27 -0.65
C ARG A 68 -11.19 36.64 0.02
N SER A 69 -10.04 37.17 0.43
CA SER A 69 -9.93 38.54 0.97
C SER A 69 -10.10 39.62 -0.11
N ARG A 70 -9.69 39.35 -1.36
CA ARG A 70 -9.90 40.27 -2.49
C ARG A 70 -11.35 40.31 -2.97
N SER A 71 -12.07 39.19 -2.86
CA SER A 71 -13.49 39.14 -3.23
C SER A 71 -14.38 39.84 -2.20
N ARG A 72 -13.99 39.87 -0.90
CA ARG A 72 -14.75 40.57 0.15
C ARG A 72 -14.65 42.10 0.12
N ASN A 73 -13.59 42.65 -0.47
CA ASN A 73 -13.42 44.11 -0.58
C ASN A 73 -14.04 44.73 -1.84
N LYS A 74 -14.69 43.93 -2.71
CA LYS A 74 -15.26 44.42 -3.98
C LYS A 74 -16.75 44.79 -3.89
N ASP A 75 -17.43 44.44 -2.80
CA ASP A 75 -18.88 44.62 -2.64
C ASP A 75 -19.28 45.77 -1.69
N HIS A 76 -18.34 46.67 -1.37
CA HIS A 76 -18.61 47.88 -0.57
C HIS A 76 -17.89 49.10 -1.15
N HIS A 77 -18.46 49.66 -2.22
CA HIS A 77 -18.68 51.11 -2.39
C HIS A 77 -19.22 51.40 -3.80
N GLY A 78 -20.49 51.78 -3.87
CA GLY A 78 -21.04 52.50 -5.01
C GLY A 78 -20.72 54.00 -4.91
N GLY A 79 -20.77 54.66 -6.07
CA GLY A 79 -21.03 56.10 -6.18
C GLY A 79 -19.95 56.94 -6.87
N GLY A 80 -20.30 57.48 -8.04
CA GLY A 80 -20.02 58.89 -8.36
C GLY A 80 -18.82 59.26 -9.25
N ARG A 81 -19.16 59.78 -10.44
CA ARG A 81 -18.67 61.02 -11.09
C ARG A 81 -17.23 61.15 -11.64
N ASP A 82 -17.22 61.44 -12.95
CA ASP A 82 -16.56 62.51 -13.73
C ASP A 82 -15.04 62.83 -13.66
N GLU A 83 -14.56 63.10 -14.88
CA GLU A 83 -13.50 64.03 -15.33
C GLU A 83 -11.98 63.68 -15.32
N LYS A 84 -11.44 63.74 -16.55
CA LYS A 84 -10.25 64.47 -17.07
C LYS A 84 -8.79 64.04 -16.82
N GLU A 85 -8.11 64.00 -17.98
CA GLU A 85 -6.76 64.51 -18.33
C GLU A 85 -5.51 63.83 -17.73
N ARG A 86 -4.71 63.14 -18.57
CA ARG A 86 -3.49 63.61 -19.27
C ARG A 86 -2.35 64.01 -18.33
N ASP A 87 -1.29 63.20 -18.31
CA ASP A 87 0.01 63.41 -18.98
C ASP A 87 1.15 62.72 -18.20
N GLY A 88 2.27 62.43 -18.85
CA GLY A 88 3.57 62.37 -18.17
C GLY A 88 4.22 61.00 -17.92
N GLY A 89 4.87 60.49 -18.97
CA GLY A 89 6.08 59.66 -19.03
C GLY A 89 6.72 59.02 -17.78
N GLY A 90 6.94 57.70 -17.89
CA GLY A 90 8.29 57.12 -17.74
C GLY A 90 8.54 56.22 -16.52
N GLY A 91 8.74 54.92 -16.76
CA GLY A 91 9.56 54.09 -15.84
C GLY A 91 9.11 52.65 -15.58
N SER A 92 9.49 51.73 -16.48
CA SER A 92 9.94 50.35 -16.23
C SER A 92 8.98 49.25 -15.68
N SER A 93 9.02 48.12 -16.41
CA SER A 93 8.78 46.72 -15.98
C SER A 93 7.34 46.18 -16.04
N ARG A 94 6.99 45.66 -17.23
CA ARG A 94 5.89 44.74 -17.57
C ARG A 94 6.57 43.58 -18.34
N ASP A 95 6.15 42.33 -18.36
CA ASP A 95 5.04 41.58 -17.78
C ASP A 95 5.33 40.09 -18.12
N LYS A 96 4.60 39.19 -17.47
CA LYS A 96 4.17 37.87 -17.97
C LYS A 96 5.14 36.67 -18.00
N GLU A 97 4.75 35.72 -17.13
CA GLU A 97 4.49 34.30 -17.42
C GLU A 97 5.58 33.43 -18.06
N LYS A 98 6.04 32.45 -17.26
CA LYS A 98 6.66 31.22 -17.74
C LYS A 98 5.93 30.03 -17.14
N GLU A 99 5.02 29.45 -17.92
CA GLU A 99 4.81 28.00 -17.92
C GLU A 99 6.00 27.35 -18.63
N ARG A 100 6.53 26.27 -18.07
CA ARG A 100 7.55 25.42 -18.70
C ARG A 100 6.97 24.02 -18.84
N LYS A 101 6.84 23.58 -20.09
CA LYS A 101 6.70 22.17 -20.45
C LYS A 101 7.67 21.84 -21.59
N ASP A 102 8.04 20.57 -21.60
CA ASP A 102 9.15 19.89 -22.25
C ASP A 102 9.45 20.27 -23.71
N LYS A 103 10.75 20.18 -24.04
CA LYS A 103 11.24 20.14 -25.41
C LYS A 103 11.91 18.80 -25.69
N SER A 104 11.32 18.06 -26.63
CA SER A 104 12.03 17.18 -27.55
C SER A 104 11.88 17.79 -28.95
N ASP A 105 12.99 18.06 -29.63
CA ASP A 105 13.06 18.41 -31.07
C ASP A 105 14.31 17.64 -31.55
N LYS A 106 14.28 16.65 -32.46
CA LYS A 106 13.67 16.46 -33.79
C LYS A 106 14.32 17.33 -34.87
N ASP A 107 15.22 16.66 -35.59
CA ASP A 107 15.80 17.02 -36.88
C ASP A 107 14.77 17.56 -37.87
N LYS A 108 15.17 18.58 -38.64
CA LYS A 108 14.68 18.83 -40.00
C LYS A 108 15.75 19.49 -40.87
N ASP A 109 15.86 18.92 -42.06
CA ASP A 109 16.45 19.43 -43.30
C ASP A 109 16.20 20.91 -43.56
N ARG A 110 17.12 21.54 -44.30
CA ARG A 110 16.76 22.38 -45.45
C ARG A 110 17.97 22.70 -46.36
N GLU A 111 17.86 22.26 -47.61
CA GLU A 111 18.55 22.80 -48.78
C GLU A 111 18.22 24.29 -49.00
N GLU A 112 19.14 25.08 -49.58
CA GLU A 112 18.89 25.73 -50.88
C GLU A 112 20.09 26.51 -51.44
N LYS A 113 20.13 26.50 -52.78
CA LYS A 113 21.06 27.09 -53.75
C LYS A 113 21.02 28.63 -53.88
N LYS A 114 22.06 29.19 -54.53
CA LYS A 114 22.11 30.23 -55.62
C LYS A 114 23.29 31.20 -55.38
N LYS A 115 23.97 31.88 -56.32
CA LYS A 115 24.05 32.05 -57.81
C LYS A 115 25.30 32.96 -58.02
N ASN A 116 26.27 32.67 -58.90
CA ASN A 116 26.48 33.09 -60.32
C ASN A 116 27.01 34.53 -60.63
N LYS A 117 27.93 34.60 -61.62
CA LYS A 117 28.52 35.71 -62.45
C LYS A 117 29.93 36.21 -62.05
N ASP A 118 30.89 36.55 -62.95
CA ASP A 118 30.96 36.80 -64.41
C ASP A 118 32.42 36.63 -64.95
N TYR A 119 32.60 36.83 -66.27
CA TYR A 119 33.68 36.50 -67.25
C TYR A 119 35.08 37.19 -67.23
N GLU A 120 36.06 36.52 -67.91
CA GLU A 120 37.28 36.97 -68.69
C GLU A 120 38.39 37.82 -68.01
N GLU A 121 39.71 37.74 -68.24
CA GLU A 121 40.66 37.20 -69.25
C GLU A 121 42.11 37.23 -68.66
N GLY A 122 43.08 36.40 -69.13
CA GLY A 122 44.51 36.79 -69.17
C GLY A 122 45.58 36.12 -68.27
N GLU A 123 46.29 35.15 -68.86
CA GLU A 123 47.75 34.83 -68.82
C GLU A 123 48.58 34.46 -67.55
N HIS A 124 49.31 33.33 -67.71
CA HIS A 124 50.67 32.97 -67.23
C HIS A 124 50.92 32.93 -65.70
N GLN A 125 51.57 31.94 -65.09
CA GLN A 125 52.63 31.02 -65.53
C GLN A 125 52.87 29.97 -64.40
N SER A 126 53.45 28.83 -64.78
CA SER A 126 54.36 27.97 -64.01
C SER A 126 53.83 27.12 -62.83
N GLU A 127 54.19 25.84 -62.93
CA GLU A 127 54.46 24.88 -61.84
C GLU A 127 53.40 23.79 -61.56
N GLU A 128 53.33 22.85 -62.52
CA GLU A 128 52.92 21.46 -62.31
C GLU A 128 53.91 20.71 -61.38
N GLU A 129 53.89 20.95 -60.06
CA GLU A 129 54.51 20.00 -59.09
C GLU A 129 53.78 19.88 -57.73
N GLU A 130 52.75 20.68 -57.45
CA GLU A 130 51.97 20.59 -56.19
C GLU A 130 50.72 19.70 -56.26
N ALA A 131 50.42 19.08 -57.41
CA ALA A 131 49.20 18.29 -57.60
C ALA A 131 49.35 16.78 -57.32
N ARG A 132 50.55 16.28 -56.98
CA ARG A 132 50.79 14.85 -56.69
C ARG A 132 51.13 14.52 -55.23
N SER A 133 51.60 15.49 -54.45
CA SER A 133 51.84 15.31 -53.01
C SER A 133 50.54 15.46 -52.21
N ALA A 134 49.74 16.49 -52.51
CA ALA A 134 48.50 16.76 -51.81
C ALA A 134 47.39 15.71 -52.05
N THR A 135 47.47 14.92 -53.12
CA THR A 135 46.49 13.85 -53.41
C THR A 135 46.79 12.57 -52.62
N THR A 136 48.07 12.30 -52.36
CA THR A 136 48.50 11.06 -51.69
C THR A 136 48.33 11.15 -50.18
N ASP A 137 48.66 12.29 -49.57
CA ASP A 137 48.45 12.53 -48.13
C ASP A 137 46.95 12.58 -47.76
N HIS A 138 46.11 13.10 -48.65
CA HIS A 138 44.66 13.18 -48.44
C HIS A 138 43.96 11.81 -48.58
N GLU A 139 44.49 10.91 -49.42
CA GLU A 139 44.02 9.52 -49.54
C GLU A 139 44.40 8.67 -48.33
N GLU A 140 45.61 8.85 -47.78
CA GLU A 140 46.08 8.18 -46.55
C GLU A 140 45.32 8.65 -45.30
N GLU A 141 45.03 9.96 -45.19
CA GLU A 141 44.24 10.52 -44.09
C GLU A 141 42.76 10.05 -44.14
N GLU A 142 42.17 9.95 -45.34
CA GLU A 142 40.85 9.35 -45.53
C GLU A 142 40.82 7.85 -45.21
N GLU A 143 41.88 7.10 -45.54
CA GLU A 143 41.98 5.67 -45.21
C GLU A 143 42.11 5.44 -43.71
N ALA A 144 42.89 6.27 -43.01
CA ALA A 144 42.99 6.27 -41.56
C ALA A 144 41.65 6.62 -40.89
N GLU A 145 40.91 7.60 -41.41
CA GLU A 145 39.58 7.96 -40.91
C GLU A 145 38.57 6.81 -41.11
N ARG A 146 38.60 6.13 -42.25
CA ARG A 146 37.76 4.94 -42.52
C ARG A 146 38.06 3.81 -41.54
N LEU A 147 39.34 3.51 -41.30
CA LEU A 147 39.77 2.46 -40.37
C LEU A 147 39.40 2.81 -38.92
N GLN A 148 39.54 4.08 -38.52
CA GLN A 148 39.11 4.58 -37.22
C GLN A 148 37.59 4.41 -37.04
N LYS A 149 36.81 4.80 -38.05
CA LYS A 149 35.34 4.68 -38.05
C LYS A 149 34.88 3.23 -38.02
N GLU A 150 35.60 2.33 -38.68
CA GLU A 150 35.33 0.90 -38.65
C GLU A 150 35.63 0.29 -37.27
N ARG A 151 36.77 0.62 -36.65
CA ARG A 151 37.09 0.20 -35.28
C ARG A 151 36.08 0.74 -34.27
N ASP A 152 35.69 2.00 -34.41
CA ASP A 152 34.63 2.61 -33.62
C ASP A 152 33.28 1.92 -33.79
N ARG A 153 32.95 1.47 -35.01
CA ARG A 153 31.73 0.70 -35.30
C ARG A 153 31.80 -0.69 -34.66
N GLN A 154 32.95 -1.35 -34.74
CA GLN A 154 33.20 -2.66 -34.12
C GLN A 154 33.13 -2.57 -32.59
N LEU A 155 33.73 -1.55 -31.97
CA LEU A 155 33.66 -1.33 -30.52
C LEU A 155 32.24 -1.04 -30.04
N ARG A 156 31.44 -0.24 -30.78
CA ARG A 156 30.02 -0.03 -30.45
C ARG A 156 29.20 -1.31 -30.60
N ALA A 157 29.48 -2.11 -31.63
CA ALA A 157 28.82 -3.40 -31.83
C ALA A 157 29.18 -4.40 -30.72
N GLU A 158 30.45 -4.48 -30.33
CA GLU A 158 30.92 -5.34 -29.24
C GLU A 158 30.37 -4.88 -27.88
N GLN A 159 30.34 -3.57 -27.62
CA GLN A 159 29.71 -3.01 -26.42
C GLN A 159 28.21 -3.33 -26.37
N SER A 160 27.51 -3.23 -27.50
CA SER A 160 26.08 -3.57 -27.59
C SER A 160 25.84 -5.06 -27.34
N ILE A 161 26.66 -5.95 -27.91
CA ILE A 161 26.57 -7.40 -27.68
C ILE A 161 26.87 -7.72 -26.21
N ARG A 162 27.93 -7.15 -25.65
CA ARG A 162 28.32 -7.35 -24.25
C ARG A 162 27.28 -6.82 -23.26
N GLU A 163 26.66 -5.68 -23.56
CA GLU A 163 25.57 -5.13 -22.75
C GLU A 163 24.33 -6.03 -22.79
N ARG A 164 23.98 -6.53 -23.98
CA ARG A 164 22.87 -7.47 -24.17
C ARG A 164 23.13 -8.80 -23.45
N GLU A 165 24.34 -9.36 -23.54
CA GLU A 165 24.73 -10.56 -22.81
C GLU A 165 24.67 -10.35 -21.30
N LYS A 166 25.13 -9.19 -20.80
CA LYS A 166 25.05 -8.84 -19.39
C LYS A 166 23.60 -8.69 -18.91
N GLU A 167 22.69 -8.23 -19.78
CA GLU A 167 21.26 -8.14 -19.48
C GLU A 167 20.60 -9.53 -19.47
N VAL A 168 20.93 -10.39 -20.43
CA VAL A 168 20.49 -11.80 -20.44
C VAL A 168 20.99 -12.53 -19.20
N GLN A 169 22.24 -12.34 -18.80
CA GLN A 169 22.79 -12.94 -17.59
C GLN A 169 22.09 -12.41 -16.32
N ARG A 170 21.77 -11.11 -16.26
CA ARG A 170 21.04 -10.53 -15.12
C ARG A 170 19.62 -11.08 -15.01
N THR A 171 18.89 -11.14 -16.12
CA THR A 171 17.53 -11.69 -16.17
C THR A 171 17.50 -13.17 -15.86
N LEU A 172 18.42 -13.97 -16.40
CA LEU A 172 18.57 -15.39 -16.09
C LEU A 172 18.92 -15.62 -14.62
N ALA A 173 19.87 -14.86 -14.05
CA ALA A 173 20.22 -14.96 -12.64
C ALA A 173 19.05 -14.58 -11.72
N GLY A 174 18.23 -13.61 -12.12
CA GLY A 174 16.97 -13.27 -11.44
C GLY A 174 15.99 -14.44 -11.46
N HIS A 175 15.70 -14.96 -12.65
CA HIS A 175 14.76 -16.07 -12.83
C HIS A 175 15.19 -17.34 -12.08
N LEU A 176 16.48 -17.68 -12.08
CA LEU A 176 17.00 -18.82 -11.34
C LEU A 176 16.81 -18.65 -9.82
N ARG A 177 17.10 -17.45 -9.28
CA ARG A 177 16.88 -17.15 -7.86
C ARG A 177 15.42 -17.21 -7.47
N ASP A 178 14.52 -16.71 -8.32
CA ASP A 178 13.09 -16.73 -8.03
C ASP A 178 12.54 -18.14 -8.06
N ARG A 179 12.98 -18.97 -9.02
CA ARG A 179 12.66 -20.40 -9.06
C ARG A 179 13.20 -21.16 -7.86
N ASP A 180 14.41 -20.84 -7.39
CA ASP A 180 14.97 -21.44 -6.17
C ASP A 180 14.17 -21.06 -4.93
N LYS A 181 13.77 -19.78 -4.79
CA LYS A 181 12.87 -19.34 -3.72
C LYS A 181 11.54 -20.07 -3.77
N GLU A 182 10.93 -20.18 -4.95
CA GLU A 182 9.65 -20.86 -5.14
C GLU A 182 9.73 -22.33 -4.73
N ARG A 183 10.81 -23.03 -5.11
CA ARG A 183 11.05 -24.41 -4.65
C ARG A 183 11.17 -24.53 -3.14
N GLU A 184 11.94 -23.64 -2.51
CA GLU A 184 12.10 -23.66 -1.05
C GLU A 184 10.79 -23.30 -0.33
N LEU A 185 10.01 -22.38 -0.89
CA LEU A 185 8.66 -22.05 -0.40
C LEU A 185 7.74 -23.26 -0.47
N HIS A 186 7.69 -23.97 -1.60
CA HIS A 186 6.85 -25.17 -1.73
C HIS A 186 7.25 -26.28 -0.76
N LYS A 187 8.55 -26.54 -0.57
CA LYS A 187 9.02 -27.50 0.45
C LYS A 187 8.58 -27.08 1.86
N ARG A 188 8.67 -25.79 2.16
CA ARG A 188 8.22 -25.25 3.45
C ARG A 188 6.71 -25.39 3.60
N GLU A 189 5.92 -25.04 2.58
CA GLU A 189 4.47 -25.17 2.58
C GLU A 189 4.02 -26.61 2.76
N GLU A 190 4.68 -27.56 2.10
CA GLU A 190 4.45 -28.99 2.27
C GLU A 190 4.72 -29.45 3.70
N ALA A 191 5.86 -29.05 4.28
CA ALA A 191 6.18 -29.34 5.69
C ALA A 191 5.18 -28.71 6.66
N VAL A 192 4.71 -27.48 6.39
CA VAL A 192 3.63 -26.82 7.14
C VAL A 192 2.33 -27.62 7.01
N GLY A 193 1.98 -28.09 5.82
CA GLY A 193 0.82 -28.93 5.56
C GLY A 193 0.86 -30.24 6.36
N HIS A 194 2.00 -30.94 6.33
CA HIS A 194 2.21 -32.14 7.14
C HIS A 194 2.09 -31.87 8.64
N PHE A 195 2.64 -30.76 9.10
CA PHE A 195 2.56 -30.40 10.51
C PHE A 195 1.13 -30.07 10.93
N ASN A 196 0.38 -29.32 10.12
CA ASN A 196 -1.03 -29.03 10.36
C ASN A 196 -1.90 -30.30 10.39
N ALA A 197 -1.65 -31.25 9.48
CA ALA A 197 -2.35 -32.54 9.48
C ALA A 197 -2.05 -33.33 10.77
N LEU A 198 -0.77 -33.38 11.17
CA LEU A 198 -0.34 -34.04 12.39
C LEU A 198 -0.98 -33.42 13.65
N LEU A 199 -1.02 -32.09 13.73
CA LEU A 199 -1.69 -31.35 14.80
C LEU A 199 -3.19 -31.62 14.82
N THR A 200 -3.85 -31.64 13.66
CA THR A 200 -5.28 -31.93 13.54
C THR A 200 -5.64 -33.33 14.05
N ASP A 201 -4.80 -34.33 13.75
CA ASP A 201 -5.04 -35.71 14.15
C ASP A 201 -4.83 -35.92 15.66
N LEU A 202 -3.71 -35.42 16.18
CA LEU A 202 -3.20 -35.75 17.52
C LEU A 202 -3.54 -34.71 18.60
N VAL A 203 -3.78 -33.45 18.22
CA VAL A 203 -4.02 -32.33 19.14
C VAL A 203 -5.46 -31.85 18.97
N ARG A 204 -6.37 -32.45 19.72
CA ARG A 204 -7.81 -32.08 19.74
C ARG A 204 -8.19 -31.24 20.96
N ASN A 205 -7.35 -31.22 21.99
CA ASN A 205 -7.59 -30.44 23.20
C ASN A 205 -6.73 -29.17 23.18
N PRO A 206 -7.32 -27.97 23.27
CA PRO A 206 -6.56 -26.73 23.34
C PRO A 206 -5.75 -26.54 24.62
N ASP A 207 -6.01 -27.32 25.68
CA ASP A 207 -5.30 -27.18 26.96
C ASP A 207 -3.89 -27.80 26.97
N PHE A 208 -3.48 -28.47 25.87
CA PHE A 208 -2.13 -29.02 25.78
C PHE A 208 -1.08 -27.92 25.66
N THR A 209 0.04 -28.11 26.35
CA THR A 209 1.21 -27.25 26.18
C THR A 209 2.07 -27.69 24.99
N TRP A 210 2.84 -26.76 24.41
CA TRP A 210 3.76 -27.06 23.32
C TRP A 210 4.73 -28.21 23.68
N LYS A 211 5.18 -28.27 24.93
CA LYS A 211 6.11 -29.30 25.43
C LYS A 211 5.48 -30.69 25.41
N GLU A 212 4.22 -30.81 25.82
CA GLU A 212 3.48 -32.08 25.84
C GLU A 212 3.19 -32.57 24.44
N VAL A 213 2.67 -31.68 23.59
CA VAL A 213 2.40 -31.97 22.18
C VAL A 213 3.69 -32.38 21.48
N LYS A 214 4.76 -31.60 21.58
CA LYS A 214 6.05 -31.94 20.96
C LYS A 214 6.56 -33.31 21.37
N ARG A 215 6.39 -33.72 22.64
CA ARG A 215 6.77 -35.06 23.11
C ARG A 215 5.92 -36.16 22.45
N GLN A 216 4.63 -35.91 22.23
CA GLN A 216 3.73 -36.83 21.54
C GLN A 216 4.05 -36.91 20.05
N LEU A 217 4.23 -35.76 19.39
CA LEU A 217 4.48 -35.69 17.95
C LEU A 217 5.79 -36.37 17.55
N ARG A 218 6.85 -36.27 18.36
CA ARG A 218 8.14 -36.94 18.11
C ARG A 218 8.07 -38.47 18.04
N LYS A 219 6.98 -39.07 18.52
CA LYS A 219 6.76 -40.52 18.43
C LYS A 219 6.06 -40.93 17.13
N ASP A 220 5.50 -39.97 16.40
CA ASP A 220 4.83 -40.20 15.13
C ASP A 220 5.87 -40.20 14.00
N HIS A 221 5.82 -41.18 13.11
CA HIS A 221 6.76 -41.33 12.00
C HIS A 221 6.74 -40.14 11.03
N ARG A 222 5.63 -39.38 10.98
CA ARG A 222 5.48 -38.20 10.12
C ARG A 222 6.25 -36.99 10.66
N TRP A 223 6.77 -37.05 11.88
CA TRP A 223 7.54 -35.95 12.47
C TRP A 223 8.80 -35.60 11.66
N GLU A 224 9.42 -36.58 10.99
CA GLU A 224 10.59 -36.37 10.13
C GLU A 224 10.27 -35.42 8.97
N LEU A 225 9.06 -35.48 8.41
CA LEU A 225 8.58 -34.58 7.34
C LEU A 225 8.44 -33.12 7.80
N VAL A 226 8.30 -32.91 9.11
CA VAL A 226 8.12 -31.60 9.75
C VAL A 226 9.46 -31.05 10.27
N GLU A 227 10.49 -31.89 10.38
CA GLU A 227 11.78 -31.49 10.96
C GLU A 227 12.50 -30.40 10.14
N PHE A 228 12.11 -30.23 8.88
CA PHE A 228 12.56 -29.12 8.03
C PHE A 228 12.14 -27.72 8.54
N LEU A 229 11.02 -27.61 9.28
CA LEU A 229 10.58 -26.33 9.83
C LEU A 229 11.44 -25.90 11.01
N ASP A 230 11.71 -24.61 11.15
CA ASP A 230 12.44 -24.12 12.32
C ASP A 230 11.63 -24.28 13.61
N ARG A 231 12.33 -24.29 14.76
CA ARG A 231 11.71 -24.42 16.09
C ARG A 231 10.58 -23.40 16.30
N ASP A 232 10.85 -22.15 15.93
CA ASP A 232 9.94 -21.03 16.18
C ASP A 232 8.71 -21.10 15.26
N ASP A 233 8.87 -21.57 14.03
CA ASP A 233 7.76 -21.81 13.12
C ASP A 233 6.84 -22.93 13.60
N ARG A 234 7.41 -24.02 14.10
CA ARG A 234 6.60 -25.12 14.68
C ARG A 234 5.82 -24.64 15.90
N GLU A 235 6.43 -23.84 16.77
CA GLU A 235 5.76 -23.28 17.94
C GLU A 235 4.65 -22.28 17.54
N ARG A 236 4.91 -21.44 16.53
CA ARG A 236 3.91 -20.51 15.97
C ARG A 236 2.71 -21.25 15.38
N ILE A 237 2.95 -22.23 14.49
CA ILE A 237 1.88 -23.00 13.84
C ILE A 237 1.09 -23.81 14.88
N PHE A 238 1.76 -24.33 15.91
CA PHE A 238 1.09 -24.96 17.04
C PHE A 238 0.14 -23.98 17.76
N ASN A 239 0.61 -22.78 18.11
CA ASN A 239 -0.22 -21.78 18.78
C ASN A 239 -1.41 -21.37 17.90
N GLU A 240 -1.20 -21.18 16.59
CA GLU A 240 -2.27 -20.90 15.62
C GLU A 240 -3.32 -22.02 15.59
N HIS A 241 -2.90 -23.29 15.67
CA HIS A 241 -3.80 -24.43 15.77
C HIS A 241 -4.59 -24.44 17.08
N ILE A 242 -3.93 -24.19 18.22
CA ILE A 242 -4.60 -24.09 19.53
C ILE A 242 -5.61 -22.95 19.55
N ASP A 243 -5.26 -21.78 19.02
CA ASP A 243 -6.15 -20.64 18.86
C ASP A 243 -7.34 -20.99 17.96
N GLY A 244 -7.10 -21.74 16.86
CA GLY A 244 -8.13 -22.27 15.99
C GLY A 244 -9.10 -23.23 16.71
N LEU A 245 -8.59 -24.12 17.57
CA LEU A 245 -9.42 -25.00 18.39
C LEU A 245 -10.25 -24.21 19.41
N MET A 246 -9.63 -23.24 20.09
CA MET A 246 -10.32 -22.35 21.04
C MET A 246 -11.41 -21.55 20.36
N LYS A 247 -11.14 -21.01 19.16
CA LYS A 247 -12.11 -20.29 18.34
C LYS A 247 -13.29 -21.19 17.96
N LYS A 248 -13.05 -22.41 17.47
CA LYS A 248 -14.12 -23.37 17.16
C LYS A 248 -14.97 -23.73 18.39
N LYS A 249 -14.34 -23.94 19.55
CA LYS A 249 -15.04 -24.17 20.81
C LYS A 249 -15.93 -22.97 21.18
N ARG A 250 -15.42 -21.75 21.00
CA ARG A 250 -16.14 -20.49 21.26
C ARG A 250 -17.33 -20.31 20.34
N GLU A 251 -17.16 -20.61 19.05
CA GLU A 251 -18.24 -20.60 18.07
C GLU A 251 -19.35 -21.57 18.47
N LYS A 252 -19.01 -22.82 18.84
CA LYS A 252 -20.02 -23.78 19.33
C LYS A 252 -20.73 -23.35 20.61
N PHE A 253 -20.02 -22.70 21.53
CA PHE A 253 -20.63 -22.12 22.72
C PHE A 253 -21.59 -20.97 22.37
N ARG A 254 -21.24 -20.11 21.41
CA ARG A 254 -22.12 -19.02 20.95
C ARG A 254 -23.33 -19.52 20.15
N GLU A 255 -23.16 -20.51 19.28
CA GLU A 255 -24.27 -21.17 18.57
C GLU A 255 -25.32 -21.69 19.57
N MET A 256 -24.87 -22.30 20.66
CA MET A 256 -25.75 -22.75 21.74
C MET A 256 -26.50 -21.58 22.40
N LEU A 257 -25.85 -20.44 22.61
CA LEU A 257 -26.51 -19.24 23.16
C LEU A 257 -27.53 -18.65 22.16
N ASP A 258 -27.26 -18.73 20.86
CA ASP A 258 -28.16 -18.26 19.80
C ASP A 258 -29.45 -19.10 19.74
N GLU A 259 -29.39 -20.39 20.10
CA GLU A 259 -30.55 -21.29 20.16
C GLU A 259 -31.52 -20.97 21.31
N ILE A 260 -31.09 -20.18 22.30
CA ILE A 260 -31.93 -19.79 23.45
C ILE A 260 -32.88 -18.67 23.03
N THR A 261 -34.11 -19.03 22.69
CA THR A 261 -35.13 -18.07 22.22
C THR A 261 -35.56 -17.05 23.27
N THR A 262 -35.42 -17.38 24.56
CA THR A 262 -35.75 -16.49 25.69
C THR A 262 -34.58 -15.58 26.09
N LEU A 263 -33.46 -15.62 25.36
CA LEU A 263 -32.29 -14.80 25.68
C LEU A 263 -32.52 -13.35 25.26
N GLU A 264 -32.50 -12.47 26.24
CA GLU A 264 -32.57 -11.02 26.07
C GLU A 264 -31.22 -10.35 26.34
N LEU A 265 -31.02 -9.13 25.82
CA LEU A 265 -29.79 -8.34 26.02
C LEU A 265 -29.53 -7.96 27.49
N THR A 266 -30.55 -8.05 28.33
CA THR A 266 -30.52 -7.82 29.79
C THR A 266 -30.38 -9.10 30.61
N SER A 267 -30.25 -10.26 29.95
CA SER A 267 -30.24 -11.56 30.63
C SER A 267 -29.05 -11.72 31.56
N SER A 268 -29.29 -12.31 32.74
CA SER A 268 -28.23 -12.62 33.70
C SER A 268 -27.54 -13.94 33.35
N TRP A 269 -26.22 -14.02 33.60
CA TRP A 269 -25.48 -15.26 33.42
C TRP A 269 -26.05 -16.41 34.26
N LYS A 270 -26.55 -16.13 35.47
CA LYS A 270 -27.09 -17.15 36.37
C LYS A 270 -28.32 -17.84 35.79
N ASP A 271 -29.17 -17.12 35.06
CA ASP A 271 -30.39 -17.67 34.48
C ASP A 271 -30.09 -18.41 33.19
N VAL A 272 -29.25 -17.83 32.32
CA VAL A 272 -28.78 -18.51 31.11
C VAL A 272 -28.04 -19.82 31.46
N LYS A 273 -27.18 -19.79 32.48
CA LYS A 273 -26.44 -20.98 32.95
C LYS A 273 -27.38 -22.12 33.35
N LYS A 274 -28.55 -21.85 33.94
CA LYS A 274 -29.52 -22.91 34.31
C LYS A 274 -30.08 -23.62 33.08
N LEU A 275 -30.18 -22.93 31.94
CA LEU A 275 -30.70 -23.46 30.68
C LEU A 275 -29.66 -24.32 29.94
N ILE A 276 -28.38 -23.94 30.01
CA ILE A 276 -27.29 -24.58 29.24
C ILE A 276 -26.44 -25.56 30.05
N LYS A 277 -26.68 -25.72 31.36
CA LYS A 277 -25.82 -26.51 32.26
C LYS A 277 -25.61 -27.96 31.82
N ASP A 278 -26.59 -28.55 31.13
CA ASP A 278 -26.57 -29.94 30.67
C ASP A 278 -26.16 -30.06 29.19
N ASP A 279 -25.90 -28.94 28.50
CA ASP A 279 -25.49 -28.96 27.09
C ASP A 279 -24.02 -29.42 26.94
N PRO A 280 -23.72 -30.42 26.09
CA PRO A 280 -22.36 -30.91 25.88
C PRO A 280 -21.37 -29.83 25.42
N ARG A 281 -21.82 -28.80 24.70
CA ARG A 281 -21.01 -27.66 24.23
C ARG A 281 -20.58 -26.78 25.40
N TYR A 282 -21.47 -26.54 26.36
CA TYR A 282 -21.14 -25.84 27.61
C TYR A 282 -20.08 -26.61 28.40
N LEU A 283 -20.29 -27.91 28.64
CA LEU A 283 -19.38 -28.76 29.41
C LEU A 283 -17.98 -28.86 28.78
N LYS A 284 -17.88 -28.80 27.44
CA LYS A 284 -16.62 -28.87 26.69
C LYS A 284 -15.90 -27.53 26.52
N TYR A 285 -16.57 -26.40 26.74
CA TYR A 285 -16.05 -25.07 26.44
C TYR A 285 -14.89 -24.71 27.39
N ASN A 286 -15.15 -24.55 28.70
CA ASN A 286 -14.13 -24.40 29.74
C ASN A 286 -14.76 -24.21 31.14
N ASN A 287 -13.94 -23.85 32.14
CA ASN A 287 -14.37 -23.45 33.47
C ASN A 287 -15.48 -22.35 33.49
N SER A 288 -16.23 -22.28 34.59
CA SER A 288 -17.40 -21.39 34.71
C SER A 288 -17.07 -19.90 34.57
N GLU A 289 -15.85 -19.47 34.94
CA GLU A 289 -15.44 -18.06 34.85
C GLU A 289 -15.20 -17.60 33.41
N LYS A 290 -14.54 -18.44 32.60
CA LYS A 290 -14.37 -18.17 31.16
C LYS A 290 -15.70 -18.13 30.45
N CYS A 291 -16.65 -19.00 30.82
CA CYS A 291 -17.99 -19.00 30.26
C CYS A 291 -18.75 -17.71 30.55
N GLU A 292 -18.67 -17.20 31.80
CA GLU A 292 -19.33 -15.95 32.16
C GLU A 292 -18.74 -14.73 31.43
N ARG A 293 -17.41 -14.68 31.31
CA ARG A 293 -16.74 -13.63 30.52
C ARG A 293 -17.18 -13.69 29.07
N GLU A 294 -17.14 -14.87 28.46
CA GLU A 294 -17.56 -15.06 27.07
C GLU A 294 -19.03 -14.68 26.86
N PHE A 295 -19.91 -15.01 27.81
CA PHE A 295 -21.31 -14.61 27.76
C PHE A 295 -21.47 -13.09 27.76
N ARG A 296 -20.71 -12.36 28.59
CA ARG A 296 -20.72 -10.89 28.58
C ARG A 296 -20.23 -10.34 27.24
N ASP A 297 -19.14 -10.87 26.69
CA ASP A 297 -18.64 -10.47 25.38
C ASP A 297 -19.67 -10.75 24.27
N TYR A 298 -20.35 -11.89 24.34
CA TYR A 298 -21.45 -12.25 23.43
C TYR A 298 -22.61 -11.25 23.51
N LEU A 299 -23.02 -10.82 24.71
CA LEU A 299 -24.06 -9.79 24.86
C LEU A 299 -23.63 -8.44 24.28
N VAL A 300 -22.37 -8.04 24.49
CA VAL A 300 -21.81 -6.83 23.87
C VAL A 300 -21.86 -6.92 22.35
N ASP A 301 -21.46 -8.06 21.78
CA ASP A 301 -21.52 -8.30 20.33
C ASP A 301 -22.96 -8.28 19.79
N LYS A 302 -23.90 -8.90 20.51
CA LYS A 302 -25.33 -8.89 20.16
C LYS A 302 -25.93 -7.49 20.21
N GLN A 303 -25.59 -6.70 21.23
CA GLN A 303 -26.01 -5.31 21.34
C GLN A 303 -25.40 -4.46 20.21
N MET A 304 -24.13 -4.69 19.86
CA MET A 304 -23.50 -4.02 18.72
C MET A 304 -24.18 -4.39 17.40
N ALA A 305 -24.49 -5.66 17.17
CA ALA A 305 -25.23 -6.11 15.99
C ALA A 305 -26.63 -5.48 15.92
N ALA A 306 -27.34 -5.37 17.05
CA ALA A 306 -28.63 -4.68 17.12
C ALA A 306 -28.51 -3.18 16.82
N LYS A 307 -27.44 -2.51 17.29
CA LYS A 307 -27.14 -1.11 16.94
C LYS A 307 -26.86 -0.93 15.43
N VAL A 308 -26.16 -1.89 14.81
CA VAL A 308 -25.94 -1.89 13.35
C VAL A 308 -27.25 -2.08 12.60
N ALA A 309 -28.09 -3.04 13.03
CA ALA A 309 -29.39 -3.29 12.44
C ALA A 309 -30.33 -2.08 12.55
N LEU A 310 -30.30 -1.34 13.66
CA LEU A 310 -31.01 -0.06 13.78
C LEU A 310 -30.51 0.98 12.77
N LYS A 311 -29.20 1.09 12.57
CA LYS A 311 -28.64 2.00 11.55
C LYS A 311 -29.04 1.59 10.13
N GLU A 312 -29.21 0.31 9.86
CA GLU A 312 -29.72 -0.18 8.58
C GLU A 312 -31.21 0.16 8.41
N LEU A 313 -32.04 -0.04 9.44
CA LEU A 313 -33.42 0.41 9.46
C LEU A 313 -33.53 1.90 9.12
N LEU A 314 -32.71 2.75 9.76
CA LEU A 314 -32.72 4.19 9.51
C LEU A 314 -32.38 4.54 8.04
N LYS A 315 -31.51 3.76 7.38
CA LYS A 315 -31.21 3.92 5.94
C LYS A 315 -32.36 3.48 5.04
N GLU A 316 -33.14 2.49 5.46
CA GLU A 316 -34.31 1.98 4.74
C GLU A 316 -35.53 2.92 4.89
N CYS A 317 -35.59 3.70 5.97
CA CYS A 317 -36.66 4.64 6.27
C CYS A 317 -36.65 5.85 5.31
N LYS A 318 -37.41 5.75 4.22
CA LYS A 318 -37.56 6.83 3.20
C LYS A 318 -38.11 8.16 3.73
N LEU A 319 -38.82 8.15 4.86
CA LEU A 319 -39.32 9.37 5.52
C LEU A 319 -38.17 10.23 6.06
N ILE A 320 -37.04 9.60 6.41
CA ILE A 320 -35.88 10.28 6.96
C ILE A 320 -35.03 10.80 5.80
N THR A 321 -34.81 12.12 5.79
CA THR A 321 -34.07 12.82 4.72
C THR A 321 -33.02 13.77 5.30
N HIS A 322 -32.19 14.38 4.43
CA HIS A 322 -31.22 15.39 4.82
C HIS A 322 -31.84 16.64 5.50
N LYS A 323 -33.15 16.87 5.30
CA LYS A 323 -33.91 17.95 5.94
C LYS A 323 -34.49 17.57 7.30
N SER A 324 -34.57 16.28 7.61
CA SER A 324 -35.19 15.81 8.85
C SER A 324 -34.51 16.35 10.10
N HIS A 325 -33.21 16.62 10.06
CA HIS A 325 -32.50 17.28 11.16
C HIS A 325 -33.00 18.72 11.41
N GLU A 326 -33.13 19.55 10.37
CA GLU A 326 -33.67 20.91 10.48
C GLU A 326 -35.12 20.88 10.98
N LEU A 327 -35.94 19.97 10.44
CA LEU A 327 -37.34 19.80 10.87
C LEU A 327 -37.47 19.42 12.35
N VAL A 328 -36.54 18.62 12.89
CA VAL A 328 -36.51 18.30 14.33
C VAL A 328 -36.10 19.52 15.16
N GLN A 329 -35.19 20.37 14.66
CA GLN A 329 -34.80 21.61 15.36
C GLN A 329 -35.95 22.64 15.39
N GLU A 330 -36.71 22.75 14.30
CA GLU A 330 -37.85 23.65 14.19
C GLU A 330 -39.08 23.13 14.96
N ASN A 331 -39.33 21.82 14.93
CA ASN A 331 -40.47 21.18 15.57
C ASN A 331 -40.06 19.90 16.32
N PRO A 332 -39.95 19.95 17.66
CA PRO A 332 -39.62 18.79 18.48
C PRO A 332 -40.58 17.60 18.30
N ASN A 333 -41.83 17.83 17.86
CA ASN A 333 -42.79 16.76 17.61
C ASN A 333 -42.39 15.88 16.41
N HIS A 334 -41.61 16.39 15.46
CA HIS A 334 -41.17 15.60 14.30
C HIS A 334 -40.27 14.44 14.72
N LEU A 335 -39.44 14.62 15.74
CA LEU A 335 -38.65 13.53 16.30
C LEU A 335 -39.56 12.45 16.89
N LYS A 336 -40.64 12.85 17.57
CA LYS A 336 -41.62 11.91 18.14
C LYS A 336 -42.30 11.07 17.04
N GLU A 337 -42.70 11.67 15.93
CA GLU A 337 -43.26 10.98 14.78
C GLU A 337 -42.28 9.94 14.19
N ILE A 338 -41.02 10.32 14.02
CA ILE A 338 -39.97 9.41 13.54
C ILE A 338 -39.83 8.23 14.51
N LEU A 339 -39.73 8.50 15.82
CA LEU A 339 -39.60 7.43 16.82
C LEU A 339 -40.84 6.52 16.87
N ASP A 340 -42.05 7.07 16.71
CA ASP A 340 -43.28 6.30 16.71
C ASP A 340 -43.40 5.37 15.49
N ILE A 341 -42.89 5.78 14.33
CA ILE A 341 -42.77 4.92 13.16
C ILE A 341 -41.75 3.80 13.40
N LEU A 342 -40.58 4.15 13.97
CA LEU A 342 -39.53 3.16 14.23
C LEU A 342 -39.95 2.09 15.24
N LYS A 343 -40.87 2.39 16.18
CA LYS A 343 -41.43 1.40 17.12
C LYS A 343 -42.15 0.22 16.45
N MET A 344 -42.54 0.35 15.17
CA MET A 344 -43.18 -0.73 14.43
C MET A 344 -42.19 -1.81 13.95
N ASP A 345 -40.88 -1.53 13.97
CA ASP A 345 -39.84 -2.47 13.55
C ASP A 345 -39.17 -3.16 14.75
N LYS A 346 -39.01 -4.48 14.66
CA LYS A 346 -38.40 -5.31 15.71
C LYS A 346 -36.96 -4.86 16.05
N ARG A 347 -36.19 -4.37 15.08
CA ARG A 347 -34.80 -3.90 15.26
C ARG A 347 -34.74 -2.71 16.22
N TYR A 348 -35.78 -1.89 16.25
CA TYR A 348 -35.89 -0.78 17.20
C TYR A 348 -36.26 -1.25 18.61
N LEU A 349 -37.16 -2.24 18.71
CA LEU A 349 -37.66 -2.78 19.99
C LEU A 349 -36.58 -3.53 20.77
N ILE A 350 -35.69 -4.27 20.10
CA ILE A 350 -34.59 -5.01 20.75
C ILE A 350 -33.70 -4.10 21.63
N LEU A 351 -33.58 -2.82 21.28
CA LEU A 351 -32.77 -1.83 22.01
C LEU A 351 -33.55 -1.04 23.06
N GLU A 352 -34.71 -1.52 23.54
CA GLU A 352 -35.55 -0.83 24.52
C GLU A 352 -34.87 -0.59 25.86
N HIS A 353 -34.10 -1.56 26.35
CA HIS A 353 -33.31 -1.46 27.59
C HIS A 353 -32.26 -0.33 27.56
N ILE A 354 -31.92 0.20 26.38
CA ILE A 354 -31.00 1.35 26.19
C ILE A 354 -31.68 2.48 25.41
N ALA A 355 -32.91 2.84 25.80
CA ALA A 355 -33.74 3.82 25.09
C ALA A 355 -33.04 5.17 24.83
N GLU A 356 -32.22 5.65 25.76
CA GLU A 356 -31.45 6.89 25.59
C GLU A 356 -30.40 6.75 24.47
N GLU A 357 -29.54 5.74 24.53
CA GLU A 357 -28.54 5.48 23.48
C GLU A 357 -29.20 5.24 22.12
N ARG A 358 -30.34 4.53 22.09
CA ARG A 358 -31.14 4.31 20.88
C ARG A 358 -31.57 5.65 20.27
N THR A 359 -32.05 6.57 21.09
CA THR A 359 -32.45 7.92 20.64
C THR A 359 -31.25 8.70 20.14
N THR A 360 -30.11 8.63 20.84
CA THR A 360 -28.85 9.23 20.39
C THR A 360 -28.39 8.68 19.04
N ILE A 361 -28.54 7.39 18.76
CA ILE A 361 -28.23 6.79 17.45
C ILE A 361 -29.09 7.41 16.35
N VAL A 362 -30.39 7.60 16.60
CA VAL A 362 -31.30 8.24 15.64
C VAL A 362 -30.87 9.68 15.38
N VAL A 363 -30.67 10.48 16.43
CA VAL A 363 -30.28 11.90 16.30
C VAL A 363 -28.94 12.04 15.56
N ASN A 364 -27.94 11.24 15.93
CA ASN A 364 -26.63 11.25 15.25
C ASN A 364 -26.77 10.91 13.76
N TYR A 365 -27.65 9.98 13.41
CA TYR A 365 -27.92 9.66 12.01
C TYR A 365 -28.55 10.82 11.25
N LEU A 366 -29.49 11.56 11.87
CA LEU A 366 -30.07 12.77 11.27
C LEU A 366 -29.00 13.85 11.03
N GLU A 367 -28.11 14.08 12.00
CA GLU A 367 -26.98 14.99 11.86
C GLU A 367 -26.03 14.57 10.73
N GLU A 368 -25.70 13.28 10.63
CA GLU A 368 -24.85 12.74 9.56
C GLU A 368 -25.49 12.94 8.18
N LEU A 369 -26.79 12.70 8.04
CA LEU A 369 -27.53 12.95 6.80
C LEU A 369 -27.55 14.43 6.43
N HIS A 370 -27.76 15.31 7.42
CA HIS A 370 -27.74 16.75 7.20
C HIS A 370 -26.36 17.24 6.73
N LYS A 371 -25.27 16.75 7.36
CA LYS A 371 -23.89 17.04 6.96
C LYS A 371 -23.56 16.53 5.55
N ARG A 372 -24.10 15.38 5.15
CA ARG A 372 -23.92 14.82 3.80
C ARG A 372 -24.69 15.59 2.73
N GLY A 373 -25.80 16.22 3.11
CA GLY A 373 -26.67 16.94 2.19
C GLY A 373 -27.49 16.00 1.30
N PRO A 374 -28.13 16.52 0.23
CA PRO A 374 -28.96 15.72 -0.67
C PRO A 374 -28.14 14.61 -1.35
N PRO A 375 -28.73 13.43 -1.61
CA PRO A 375 -28.03 12.38 -2.34
C PRO A 375 -27.58 12.89 -3.71
N PRO A 376 -26.35 12.59 -4.15
CA PRO A 376 -25.84 13.06 -5.42
C PRO A 376 -26.74 12.57 -6.57
N PRO A 377 -26.93 13.37 -7.63
CA PRO A 377 -27.78 12.99 -8.74
C PRO A 377 -27.26 11.70 -9.38
N PRO A 378 -28.12 10.85 -9.97
CA PRO A 378 -27.73 9.56 -10.57
C PRO A 378 -26.71 9.71 -11.73
N THR A 379 -26.50 10.94 -12.23
CA THR A 379 -25.52 11.30 -13.24
C THR A 379 -24.14 11.66 -12.68
N ALA A 380 -24.00 11.82 -11.36
CA ALA A 380 -22.71 12.01 -10.70
C ALA A 380 -21.99 10.66 -10.65
N SER A 381 -21.03 10.46 -11.55
CA SER A 381 -20.14 9.31 -11.51
C SER A 381 -19.49 9.22 -10.13
N ASP A 382 -19.67 8.06 -9.50
CA ASP A 382 -19.17 7.68 -8.17
C ASP A 382 -17.76 8.24 -7.89
N ALA A 383 -17.66 9.22 -6.99
CA ALA A 383 -16.39 9.82 -6.58
C ALA A 383 -15.46 8.80 -5.91
N SER A 384 -15.98 7.64 -5.46
CA SER A 384 -15.18 6.56 -4.92
C SER A 384 -14.40 5.76 -5.98
N ARG A 385 -14.67 5.96 -7.28
CA ARG A 385 -13.87 5.36 -8.37
C ARG A 385 -12.65 6.18 -8.80
N ARG A 386 -12.51 7.41 -8.30
CA ARG A 386 -11.40 8.32 -8.69
C ARG A 386 -10.15 8.19 -7.82
N VAL A 387 -10.15 7.34 -6.80
CA VAL A 387 -8.94 7.02 -6.04
C VAL A 387 -8.40 5.67 -6.52
N LYS A 388 -7.56 5.73 -7.55
CA LYS A 388 -6.51 4.75 -7.81
C LYS A 388 -5.30 5.44 -8.39
#